data_AF-A0A917UXX3-F1
#
_entry.id   AF-A0A917UXX3-F1
#
_cell.length_a   1.000
_cell.length_b   1.000
_cell.length_c   1.000
_cell.angle_alpha   90.00
_cell.angle_beta   90.00
_cell.angle_gamma   90.00
#
_symmetry.space_group_name_H-M   'P 1'
#
loop_
_entity.id
_entity.type
_entity.pdbx_description
1 polymer ?
#
loop_
_entity_poly.entity_id
_entity_poly.type
_entity_poly.pdbx_seq_one_letter_code
_entity_poly.pdbx_strand_id
1 'polypeptide(L)'
;MAAHTIGFAVADEDRARLDALVERFGHGNRSEFLRVAMRRMQHDLFAERVQLIQQRGRRDMGGRVLSPDEVRELVENVVREEVAD
;
A
#
# COMPACT_ATOMS: atom_id res chain seq x y z
N MET A 1 23.11 8.16 8.48
CA MET A 1 22.00 8.82 7.75
C MET A 1 21.83 10.21 8.37
N ALA A 2 22.17 11.28 7.65
CA ALA A 2 21.90 12.64 8.14
C ALA A 2 20.41 12.94 7.95
N ALA A 3 19.72 13.36 9.02
CA ALA A 3 18.34 13.82 8.92
C ALA A 3 18.36 15.32 8.56
N HIS A 4 17.60 15.71 7.53
CA HIS A 4 17.39 17.10 7.18
C HIS A 4 16.05 17.57 7.75
N THR A 5 16.07 18.72 8.43
CA THR A 5 14.85 19.33 8.95
C THR A 5 14.03 19.89 7.79
N ILE A 6 12.78 19.45 7.68
CA ILE A 6 11.80 19.96 6.72
C ILE A 6 10.75 20.75 7.51
N GLY A 7 10.50 21.99 7.11
CA GLY A 7 9.42 22.82 7.67
C GLY A 7 8.12 22.59 6.91
N PHE A 8 7.04 22.33 7.64
CA PHE A 8 5.69 22.23 7.08
C PHE A 8 4.87 23.46 7.48
N ALA A 9 4.07 23.98 6.54
CA ALA A 9 3.01 24.90 6.87
C ALA A 9 1.81 24.11 7.42
N VAL A 10 1.24 24.59 8.52
CA VAL A 10 0.07 24.00 9.17
C VAL A 10 -0.90 25.13 9.45
N ALA A 11 -2.18 24.93 9.15
CA ALA A 11 -3.21 25.91 9.48
C ALA A 11 -3.27 26.11 11.00
N ASP A 12 -3.58 27.32 11.47
CA ASP A 12 -3.55 27.61 12.91
C ASP A 12 -4.56 26.76 13.69
N GLU A 13 -5.72 26.48 13.09
CA GLU A 13 -6.73 25.56 13.63
C GLU A 13 -6.23 24.11 13.83
N ASP A 14 -5.23 23.70 13.05
CA ASP A 14 -4.68 22.35 13.10
C ASP A 14 -3.55 22.18 14.11
N ARG A 15 -3.01 23.28 14.67
CA ARG A 15 -1.86 23.23 15.59
C ARG A 15 -2.14 22.39 16.83
N ALA A 16 -3.27 22.63 17.50
CA ALA A 16 -3.63 21.90 18.71
C ALA A 16 -3.81 20.41 18.43
N ARG A 17 -4.40 20.06 17.29
CA ARG A 17 -4.55 18.68 16.83
C ARG A 17 -3.19 18.05 16.53
N LEU A 18 -2.31 18.74 15.82
CA LEU A 18 -0.97 18.27 15.50
C LEU A 18 -0.16 18.02 16.77
N ASP A 19 -0.16 18.95 17.72
CA ASP A 19 0.60 18.81 18.97
C ASP A 19 0.11 17.61 19.80
N ALA A 20 -1.21 17.38 19.89
CA ALA A 20 -1.76 16.19 20.53
C ALA A 20 -1.36 14.87 19.83
N LEU A 21 -1.33 14.87 18.49
CA LEU A 21 -0.89 13.71 17.72
C LEU A 21 0.61 13.46 17.85
N VAL A 22 1.42 14.52 17.88
CA VAL A 22 2.87 14.45 18.09
C VAL A 22 3.19 13.91 19.48
N GLU A 23 2.46 14.35 20.50
CA GLU A 23 2.61 13.81 21.86
C GLU A 23 2.27 12.32 21.88
N ARG A 24 1.11 11.94 21.33
CA ARG A 24 0.62 10.56 21.39
C ARG A 24 1.43 9.58 20.56
N PHE A 25 1.80 9.95 19.34
CA PHE A 25 2.35 9.01 18.35
C PHE A 25 3.82 9.28 18.03
N GLY A 26 4.34 10.47 18.36
CA GLY A 26 5.75 10.84 18.19
C GLY A 26 6.49 11.02 19.52
N HIS A 27 5.85 10.80 20.67
CA HIS A 27 6.43 11.03 22.00
C HIS A 27 7.01 12.45 22.15
N GLY A 28 6.26 13.44 21.66
CA GLY A 28 6.66 14.86 21.66
C GLY A 28 7.61 15.25 20.52
N ASN A 29 8.08 14.29 19.71
CA ASN A 29 9.01 14.54 18.60
C ASN A 29 8.28 14.55 17.24
N ARG A 30 8.28 15.71 16.57
CA ARG A 30 7.65 15.88 15.25
C ARG A 30 8.26 14.99 14.16
N SER A 31 9.56 14.73 14.20
CA SER A 31 10.23 13.83 13.25
C SER A 31 9.82 12.37 13.47
N GLU A 32 9.67 11.92 14.72
CA GLU A 32 9.16 10.57 14.99
C GLU A 32 7.68 10.43 14.60
N PHE A 33 6.87 11.43 14.94
CA PHE A 33 5.47 11.49 14.50
C PHE A 33 5.37 11.36 12.98
N LEU A 34 6.17 12.14 12.24
CA LEU A 34 6.18 12.09 10.77
C LEU A 34 6.60 10.71 10.25
N ARG A 35 7.58 10.05 10.87
CA ARG A 35 7.97 8.67 10.49
C ARG A 35 6.84 7.67 10.72
N VAL A 36 6.11 7.79 11.82
CA VAL A 36 4.94 6.94 12.10
C VAL A 36 3.84 7.20 11.07
N ALA A 37 3.53 8.47 10.81
CA ALA A 37 2.53 8.86 9.82
C ALA A 37 2.87 8.33 8.42
N MET A 38 4.12 8.51 7.97
CA MET A 38 4.58 8.01 6.67
C MET A 38 4.43 6.50 6.55
N ARG A 39 4.85 5.73 7.57
CA ARG A 39 4.68 4.26 7.55
C ARG A 39 3.22 3.86 7.43
N ARG A 40 2.33 4.52 8.19
CA ARG A 40 0.89 4.20 8.13
C ARG A 40 0.30 4.50 6.76
N MET A 41 0.60 5.68 6.20
CA MET A 41 0.13 6.05 4.86
C MET A 41 0.69 5.12 3.76
N GLN A 42 1.93 4.63 3.90
CA GLN A 42 2.49 3.64 2.98
C GLN A 42 1.74 2.30 3.02
N HIS A 43 1.31 1.86 4.20
CA HIS A 43 0.50 0.65 4.33
C HIS A 43 -0.86 0.83 3.67
N ASP A 44 -1.48 2.00 3.83
CA ASP A 44 -2.77 2.32 3.22
C ASP A 44 -2.65 2.32 1.68
N LEU A 45 -1.63 2.98 1.13
CA LEU A 45 -1.34 2.96 -0.32
C LEU A 45 -1.11 1.55 -0.86
N PHE A 46 -0.42 0.70 -0.10
CA PHE A 46 -0.21 -0.69 -0.49
C PHE A 46 -1.52 -1.48 -0.49
N ALA A 47 -2.36 -1.30 0.53
CA ALA A 47 -3.66 -1.95 0.61
C ALA A 47 -4.56 -1.53 -0.56
N GLU A 48 -4.61 -0.24 -0.90
CA GLU A 48 -5.32 0.28 -2.07
C GLU A 48 -4.82 -0.37 -3.38
N ARG A 49 -3.50 -0.48 -3.55
CA ARG A 49 -2.91 -1.11 -4.73
C ARG A 49 -3.32 -2.59 -4.84
N VAL A 50 -3.28 -3.34 -3.75
CA VAL A 50 -3.69 -4.76 -3.75
C VAL A 50 -5.17 -4.88 -4.09
N GLN A 51 -6.03 -4.02 -3.52
CA GLN A 51 -7.45 -4.01 -3.84
C GLN A 51 -7.71 -3.74 -5.33
N LEU A 52 -7.00 -2.78 -5.91
CA LEU A 52 -7.09 -2.47 -7.35
C LEU A 52 -6.69 -3.67 -8.22
N ILE A 53 -5.60 -4.37 -7.87
CA ILE A 53 -5.16 -5.58 -8.59
C ILE A 53 -6.23 -6.66 -8.52
N GLN A 54 -6.80 -6.91 -7.33
CA GLN A 54 -7.87 -7.89 -7.16
C GLN A 54 -9.14 -7.53 -7.94
N GLN A 55 -9.52 -6.26 -7.97
CA GLN A 55 -10.68 -5.80 -8.75
C GLN A 55 -10.47 -5.98 -10.25
N ARG A 56 -9.26 -5.68 -10.76
CA ARG A 56 -8.90 -5.95 -12.16
C ARG A 56 -8.99 -7.43 -12.48
N GLY A 57 -8.34 -8.29 -11.69
CA GLY A 57 -8.41 -9.75 -11.88
C GLY A 57 -9.84 -10.29 -11.87
N ARG A 58 -10.69 -9.84 -10.94
CA ARG A 58 -12.11 -10.23 -10.91
C ARG A 58 -12.88 -9.80 -12.17
N ARG A 59 -12.60 -8.61 -12.68
CA ARG A 59 -13.21 -8.09 -13.92
C ARG A 59 -12.77 -8.91 -15.12
N ASP A 60 -11.47 -9.14 -15.26
CA ASP A 60 -10.89 -9.86 -16.40
C ASP A 60 -11.34 -11.33 -16.45
N MET A 61 -11.51 -11.95 -15.28
CA MET A 61 -12.07 -13.31 -15.17
C MET A 61 -13.61 -13.37 -15.31
N GLY A 62 -14.29 -12.24 -15.51
CA GLY A 62 -15.75 -12.20 -15.59
C GLY A 62 -16.45 -12.75 -14.34
N GLY A 63 -15.83 -12.61 -13.17
CA GLY A 63 -16.31 -13.19 -11.91
C GLY A 63 -16.04 -14.69 -11.73
N ARG A 64 -15.37 -15.37 -12.67
CA ARG A 64 -14.94 -16.76 -12.50
C ARG A 64 -13.86 -16.86 -11.43
N VAL A 65 -13.94 -17.90 -10.61
CA VAL A 65 -12.90 -18.28 -9.65
C VAL A 65 -12.34 -19.62 -10.12
N LEU A 66 -11.04 -19.66 -10.39
CA LEU A 66 -10.36 -20.88 -10.80
C LEU A 66 -9.90 -21.66 -9.57
N SER A 67 -10.08 -22.97 -9.60
CA SER A 67 -9.47 -23.89 -8.65
C SER A 67 -7.95 -24.00 -8.88
N PRO A 68 -7.17 -24.44 -7.88
CA PRO A 68 -5.74 -24.66 -8.05
C PRO A 68 -5.39 -25.62 -9.20
N ASP A 69 -6.22 -26.61 -9.47
CA ASP A 69 -6.00 -27.58 -10.53
C ASP A 69 -6.27 -26.97 -11.92
N GLU A 70 -7.32 -26.16 -12.07
CA GLU A 70 -7.57 -25.39 -13.30
C GLU A 70 -6.43 -24.39 -13.58
N VAL A 71 -5.88 -23.75 -12.54
CA VAL A 71 -4.71 -22.86 -12.68
C VAL A 71 -3.49 -23.65 -13.14
N ARG A 72 -3.26 -24.84 -12.56
CA ARG A 72 -2.13 -25.72 -12.96
C ARG A 72 -2.24 -26.11 -14.43
N GLU A 73 -3.41 -26.56 -14.86
CA GLU A 73 -3.64 -26.97 -16.25
C GLU A 73 -3.42 -25.81 -17.23
N LEU A 74 -3.91 -24.61 -16.90
CA LEU A 74 -3.66 -23.42 -17.72
C LEU A 74 -2.18 -23.09 -17.85
N VAL A 75 -1.42 -23.15 -16.76
CA VAL A 75 0.03 -22.90 -16.77
C VAL A 75 0.76 -23.94 -17.61
N GLU A 76 0.41 -25.22 -17.46
CA GLU A 76 1.02 -26.29 -18.25
C GLU A 76 0.76 -26.15 -19.75
N ASN A 77 -0.44 -25.70 -20.14
CA ASN A 77 -0.79 -25.50 -21.54
C ASN A 77 0.00 -24.34 -22.15
N VAL A 78 0.12 -23.19 -21.47
CA VAL A 78 0.92 -22.05 -21.95
C VAL A 78 2.40 -22.42 -22.10
N VAL A 79 2.97 -23.11 -21.12
CA VAL A 79 4.38 -23.54 -21.17
C VAL A 79 4.63 -24.52 -22.32
N ARG A 80 3.68 -25.40 -22.65
CA ARG A 80 3.81 -26.31 -23.79
C ARG A 80 3.71 -25.58 -25.14
N GLU A 81 2.86 -24.56 -25.23
CA GLU A 81 2.72 -23.74 -26.43
C GLU A 81 3.98 -22.91 -26.71
N GLU A 82 4.62 -22.31 -25.70
CA GLU A 82 5.86 -21.54 -25.87
C GLU A 82 7.09 -22.40 -26.25
N VAL A 83 7.07 -23.70 -25.98
CA VAL A 83 8.17 -24.64 -26.33
C VAL A 83 7.97 -25.25 -27.72
N ALA A 84 6.78 -25.11 -28.30
CA ALA A 84 6.45 -25.63 -29.62
C ALA A 84 6.71 -24.61 -30.76
N ASP A 85 6.93 -23.34 -30.42
CA ASP A 85 7.42 -22.25 -31.30
C ASP A 85 8.96 -22.10 -31.24
#